data_AF-A0A7V7SU42-F1
#
_entry.id   AF-A0A7V7SU42-F1
#
_cell.length_a   1.000
_cell.length_b   1.000
_cell.length_c   1.000
_cell.angle_alpha   90.00
_cell.angle_beta   90.00
_cell.angle_gamma   90.00
#
_symmetry.space_group_name_H-M   'P 1'
#
loop_
_entity.id
_entity.type
_entity.pdbx_description
1 polymer ?
#
loop_
_entity_poly.entity_id
_entity_poly.type
_entity_poly.pdbx_seq_one_letter_code
_entity_poly.pdbx_strand_id
1 'polypeptide(L)'
;MALAAFLVALPGRLEQPNAEEIRLKDGLSALKTAIVRFSMSHEDELGALWPGRRGADIEQQLVGRSRLDGSTLPGDHGEDRWLGPYLKRIPENPINGQATIRLMPEGVTQPVLNGTAGWVYVPATGQIYPDLPGKDRQGLPYSSY
;
A
#
# COMPACT_ATOMS: atom_id res chain seq x y z
N MET A 1 -5.75 -19.46 61.96
CA MET A 1 -5.81 -19.86 60.55
C MET A 1 -5.61 -18.60 59.71
N ALA A 2 -4.51 -18.52 58.95
CA ALA A 2 -4.21 -17.36 58.11
C ALA A 2 -4.77 -17.59 56.70
N LEU A 3 -5.62 -16.68 56.24
CA LEU A 3 -6.19 -16.71 54.91
C LEU A 3 -5.16 -16.13 53.93
N ALA A 4 -4.60 -16.97 53.06
CA ALA A 4 -3.73 -16.53 51.98
C ALA A 4 -4.58 -15.97 50.84
N ALA A 5 -4.44 -14.67 50.55
CA ALA A 5 -5.05 -14.04 49.39
C ALA A 5 -4.20 -14.33 48.14
N PHE A 6 -4.74 -15.13 47.22
CA PHE A 6 -4.16 -15.33 45.89
C PHE A 6 -4.43 -14.08 45.04
N LEU A 7 -3.37 -13.33 44.76
CA LEU A 7 -3.39 -12.21 43.81
C LEU A 7 -3.38 -12.80 42.38
N VAL A 8 -4.57 -12.97 41.78
CA VAL A 8 -4.67 -13.30 40.36
C VAL A 8 -4.41 -12.03 39.56
N ALA A 9 -3.25 -11.93 38.93
CA ALA A 9 -2.97 -10.90 37.94
C ALA A 9 -3.90 -11.10 36.74
N LEU A 10 -4.72 -10.09 36.45
CA LEU A 10 -5.52 -10.03 35.22
C LEU A 10 -4.59 -10.09 34.00
N PRO A 11 -4.87 -10.91 32.97
CA PRO A 11 -4.12 -10.87 31.72
C PRO A 11 -4.22 -9.48 31.10
N GLY A 12 -3.10 -9.01 30.56
CA GLY A 12 -2.91 -7.65 30.05
C GLY A 12 -4.08 -7.18 29.19
N ARG A 13 -4.55 -5.97 29.49
CA ARG A 13 -5.51 -5.20 28.69
C ARG A 13 -5.04 -5.25 27.23
N LEU A 14 -5.80 -5.88 26.34
CA LEU A 14 -5.58 -5.74 24.90
C LEU A 14 -5.61 -4.23 24.60
N GLU A 15 -4.46 -3.65 24.26
CA GLU A 15 -4.38 -2.25 23.89
C GLU A 15 -5.21 -2.05 22.62
N GLN A 16 -6.22 -1.19 22.71
CA GLN A 16 -7.09 -0.93 21.56
C GLN A 16 -6.26 -0.31 20.42
N PRO A 17 -6.58 -0.65 19.15
CA PRO A 17 -5.95 -0.03 18.00
C PRO A 17 -6.04 1.48 18.15
N ASN A 18 -4.89 2.15 18.03
CA ASN A 18 -4.89 3.59 18.13
C ASN A 18 -5.52 4.19 16.85
N ALA A 19 -6.00 5.43 16.91
CA ALA A 19 -6.68 6.04 15.77
C ALA A 19 -5.78 6.17 14.52
N GLU A 20 -4.45 6.23 14.67
CA GLU A 20 -3.50 6.24 13.56
C GLU A 20 -3.41 4.87 12.87
N GLU A 21 -3.38 3.77 13.63
CA GLU A 21 -3.34 2.40 13.09
C GLU A 21 -4.61 2.05 12.31
N ILE A 22 -5.77 2.53 12.75
CA ILE A 22 -7.03 2.38 12.01
C ILE A 22 -6.93 3.12 10.67
N ARG A 23 -6.55 4.41 10.71
CA ARG A 23 -6.37 5.21 9.49
C ARG A 23 -5.30 4.63 8.55
N LEU A 24 -4.26 4.01 9.10
CA LEU A 24 -3.21 3.35 8.33
C LEU A 24 -3.79 2.19 7.53
N LYS A 25 -4.60 1.34 8.18
CA LYS A 25 -5.24 0.18 7.54
C LYS A 25 -6.30 0.61 6.52
N ASP A 26 -7.02 1.71 6.78
CA ASP A 26 -7.96 2.28 5.82
C ASP A 26 -7.23 2.79 4.56
N GLY A 27 -6.14 3.55 4.73
CA GLY A 27 -5.31 4.02 3.62
C GLY A 27 -4.70 2.87 2.82
N LEU A 28 -4.20 1.85 3.52
CA LEU A 28 -3.66 0.65 2.89
C LEU A 28 -4.72 -0.12 2.08
N SER A 29 -5.94 -0.23 2.61
CA SER A 29 -7.05 -0.89 1.92
C SER A 29 -7.47 -0.14 0.66
N ALA A 30 -7.48 1.20 0.70
CA ALA A 30 -7.74 2.04 -0.46
C ALA A 30 -6.68 1.84 -1.55
N LEU A 31 -5.39 1.81 -1.18
CA LEU A 31 -4.28 1.55 -2.09
C LEU A 31 -4.37 0.15 -2.73
N LYS A 32 -4.55 -0.90 -1.92
CA LYS A 32 -4.71 -2.30 -2.40
C LYS A 32 -5.85 -2.40 -3.41
N THR A 33 -6.99 -1.78 -3.11
CA THR A 33 -8.16 -1.76 -4.01
C THR A 33 -7.84 -1.03 -5.32
N ALA A 34 -7.15 0.11 -5.26
CA ALA A 34 -6.78 0.87 -6.45
C ALA A 34 -5.82 0.09 -7.36
N ILE A 35 -4.82 -0.58 -6.78
CA ILE A 35 -3.85 -1.41 -7.51
C ILE A 35 -4.56 -2.56 -8.23
N VAL A 36 -5.47 -3.27 -7.56
CA VAL A 36 -6.22 -4.36 -8.17
C VAL A 36 -7.13 -3.84 -9.29
N ARG A 37 -7.86 -2.74 -9.08
CA ARG A 37 -8.70 -2.14 -10.11
C ARG A 37 -7.90 -1.66 -11.33
N PHE A 38 -6.71 -1.12 -11.10
CA PHE A 38 -5.77 -0.79 -12.18
C PHE A 38 -5.46 -2.04 -12.97
N SER A 39 -5.01 -3.12 -12.32
CA SER A 39 -4.60 -4.35 -13.00
C SER A 39 -5.73 -5.07 -13.74
N MET A 40 -6.97 -4.96 -13.26
CA MET A 40 -8.14 -5.49 -13.97
C MET A 40 -8.51 -4.70 -15.22
N SER A 41 -8.11 -3.43 -15.32
CA SER A 41 -8.46 -2.55 -16.44
C SER A 41 -7.36 -2.48 -17.48
N HIS A 42 -6.15 -2.89 -17.14
CA HIS A 42 -4.95 -2.69 -17.93
C HIS A 42 -4.33 -4.02 -18.32
N GLU A 43 -3.86 -4.08 -19.55
CA GLU A 43 -3.20 -5.25 -20.10
C GLU A 43 -2.06 -4.83 -21.03
N ASP A 44 -1.06 -5.68 -21.12
CA ASP A 44 -0.06 -5.63 -22.17
C ASP A 44 0.04 -6.99 -22.87
N GLU A 45 1.05 -7.15 -23.74
CA GLU A 45 1.29 -8.41 -24.47
C GLU A 45 1.45 -9.64 -23.55
N LEU A 46 1.72 -9.44 -22.26
CA LEU A 46 1.88 -10.48 -21.25
C LEU A 46 0.63 -10.70 -20.39
N GLY A 47 -0.47 -10.01 -20.70
CA GLY A 47 -1.75 -10.08 -19.97
C GLY A 47 -1.91 -8.94 -18.97
N ALA A 48 -2.53 -9.23 -17.82
CA ALA A 48 -2.87 -8.22 -16.83
C ALA A 48 -1.64 -7.42 -16.36
N LEU A 49 -1.78 -6.09 -16.35
CA LEU A 49 -0.68 -5.18 -16.09
C LEU A 49 -0.76 -4.60 -14.67
N TRP A 50 0.29 -4.81 -13.88
CA TRP A 50 0.45 -4.11 -12.60
C TRP A 50 0.95 -2.68 -12.81
N PRO A 51 0.54 -1.71 -11.97
CA PRO A 51 1.06 -0.36 -12.06
C PRO A 51 2.55 -0.32 -11.69
N GLY A 52 3.27 0.71 -12.10
CA GLY A 52 4.70 0.89 -11.83
C GLY A 52 5.63 -0.06 -12.61
N ARG A 53 5.10 -0.97 -13.42
CA ARG A 53 5.89 -1.89 -14.23
C ARG A 53 6.75 -1.11 -15.24
N ARG A 54 7.95 -1.63 -15.55
CA ARG A 54 8.91 -1.01 -16.49
C ARG A 54 9.29 0.43 -16.09
N GLY A 55 9.28 0.74 -14.80
CA GLY A 55 9.64 2.05 -14.27
C GLY A 55 8.58 3.14 -14.47
N ALA A 56 7.34 2.78 -14.78
CA ALA A 56 6.24 3.74 -14.86
C ALA A 56 5.99 4.43 -13.50
N ASP A 57 5.49 5.66 -13.55
CA ASP A 57 5.09 6.39 -12.35
C ASP A 57 3.76 5.86 -11.82
N ILE A 58 3.84 5.04 -10.76
CA ILE A 58 2.66 4.45 -10.10
C ILE A 58 1.70 5.52 -9.56
N GLU A 59 2.21 6.65 -9.06
CA GLU A 59 1.36 7.67 -8.46
C GLU A 59 0.51 8.33 -9.55
N GLN A 60 1.12 8.65 -10.70
CA GLN A 60 0.39 9.15 -11.87
C GLN A 60 -0.62 8.13 -12.41
N GLN A 61 -0.28 6.84 -12.41
CA GLN A 61 -1.19 5.79 -12.87
C GLN A 61 -2.41 5.60 -11.95
N LEU A 62 -2.24 5.74 -10.64
CA LEU A 62 -3.32 5.54 -9.67
C LEU A 62 -4.19 6.79 -9.49
N VAL A 63 -3.59 7.99 -9.50
CA VAL A 63 -4.29 9.27 -9.28
C VAL A 63 -4.72 9.95 -10.57
N GLY A 64 -4.01 9.69 -11.67
CA GLY A 64 -4.30 10.20 -13.00
C GLY A 64 -5.09 9.21 -13.85
N ARG A 65 -5.22 9.53 -15.15
CA ARG A 65 -5.77 8.63 -16.15
C ARG A 65 -4.64 7.95 -16.89
N SER A 66 -4.86 6.72 -17.31
CA SER A 66 -3.91 5.91 -18.07
C SER A 66 -4.59 5.26 -19.27
N ARG A 67 -3.83 4.93 -20.30
CA ARG A 67 -4.28 4.17 -21.47
C ARG A 67 -4.26 2.68 -21.15
N LEU A 68 -4.81 1.83 -22.02
CA LEU A 68 -4.89 0.38 -21.80
C LEU A 68 -3.54 -0.28 -21.42
N ASP A 69 -2.44 0.23 -21.98
CA ASP A 69 -1.06 -0.21 -21.71
C ASP A 69 -0.43 0.39 -20.44
N GLY A 70 -1.20 1.15 -19.66
CA GLY A 70 -0.79 1.81 -18.43
C GLY A 70 -0.05 3.13 -18.64
N SER A 71 0.20 3.57 -19.88
CA SER A 71 0.87 4.86 -20.11
C SER A 71 -0.01 6.04 -19.70
N THR A 72 0.60 7.06 -19.09
CA THR A 72 -0.09 8.28 -18.61
C THR A 72 0.07 9.46 -19.57
N LEU A 73 0.86 9.28 -20.63
CA LEU A 73 1.10 10.28 -21.67
C LEU A 73 0.15 10.06 -22.86
N PRO A 74 -0.21 11.12 -23.60
CA PRO A 74 -0.92 10.99 -24.87
C PRO A 74 -0.12 10.14 -25.87
N GLY A 75 -0.80 9.28 -26.62
CA GLY A 75 -0.17 8.54 -27.72
C GLY A 75 -0.14 9.32 -29.04
N ASP A 76 0.71 8.88 -29.97
CA ASP A 76 0.81 9.44 -31.33
C ASP A 76 -0.34 9.04 -32.27
N HIS A 77 -1.24 8.15 -31.84
CA HIS A 77 -2.27 7.54 -32.69
C HIS A 77 -3.62 7.50 -31.96
N GLY A 78 -4.56 8.38 -32.37
CA GLY A 78 -6.03 8.26 -32.32
C GLY A 78 -6.75 7.82 -31.02
N GLU A 79 -7.90 8.45 -30.72
CA GLU A 79 -8.87 8.14 -29.66
C GLU A 79 -8.37 7.25 -28.50
N ASP A 80 -7.68 7.88 -27.55
CA ASP A 80 -7.24 7.23 -26.32
C ASP A 80 -8.44 6.85 -25.45
N ARG A 81 -8.67 5.53 -25.28
CA ARG A 81 -9.52 5.04 -24.20
C ARG A 81 -8.77 5.21 -22.88
N TRP A 82 -9.07 6.30 -22.22
CA TRP A 82 -8.55 6.63 -20.90
C TRP A 82 -9.30 5.91 -19.78
N LEU A 83 -8.55 5.20 -18.95
CA LEU A 83 -8.98 4.48 -17.77
C LEU A 83 -8.59 5.24 -16.49
N GLY A 84 -9.20 4.89 -15.36
CA GLY A 84 -9.01 5.59 -14.09
C GLY A 84 -9.68 6.98 -14.03
N PRO A 85 -9.37 7.79 -13.01
CA PRO A 85 -8.43 7.50 -11.93
C PRO A 85 -8.94 6.44 -10.93
N TYR A 86 -8.03 5.82 -10.20
CA TYR A 86 -8.34 4.78 -9.21
C TYR A 86 -8.36 5.32 -7.78
N LEU A 87 -7.66 6.44 -7.55
CA LEU A 87 -7.63 7.22 -6.33
C LEU A 87 -7.85 8.69 -6.63
N LYS A 88 -8.40 9.44 -5.66
CA LYS A 88 -8.44 10.92 -5.74
C LYS A 88 -7.10 11.55 -5.42
N ARG A 89 -6.32 10.91 -4.54
CA ARG A 89 -4.96 11.25 -4.12
C ARG A 89 -4.33 10.04 -3.44
N ILE A 90 -3.02 10.01 -3.33
CA ILE A 90 -2.35 9.03 -2.47
C ILE A 90 -2.73 9.32 -1.01
N PRO A 91 -3.22 8.34 -0.24
CA PRO A 91 -3.49 8.53 1.18
C PRO A 91 -2.19 8.80 1.93
N GLU A 92 -2.24 9.74 2.88
CA GLU A 92 -1.14 9.97 3.80
C GLU A 92 -1.01 8.78 4.75
N ASN A 93 0.21 8.31 4.99
CA ASN A 93 0.50 7.37 6.07
C ASN A 93 0.47 8.13 7.40
N PRO A 94 -0.50 7.84 8.30
CA PRO A 94 -0.71 8.62 9.52
C PRO A 94 0.40 8.47 10.57
N ILE A 95 1.35 7.55 10.38
CA ILE A 95 2.46 7.34 11.32
C ILE A 95 3.68 8.19 10.96
N ASN A 96 3.97 8.37 9.66
CA ASN A 96 5.12 9.15 9.21
C ASN A 96 4.77 10.43 8.43
N GLY A 97 3.48 10.69 8.20
CA GLY A 97 2.96 11.90 7.56
C GLY A 97 3.21 11.98 6.04
N GLN A 98 3.69 10.90 5.42
CA GLN A 98 4.06 10.92 4.00
C GLN A 98 2.94 10.36 3.12
N ALA A 99 2.68 11.05 2.01
CA ALA A 99 1.68 10.66 1.00
C ALA A 99 2.34 10.24 -0.33
N THR A 100 3.44 9.48 -0.24
CA THR A 100 4.25 9.03 -1.39
C THR A 100 4.38 7.52 -1.43
N ILE A 101 4.62 6.98 -2.62
CA ILE A 101 4.85 5.56 -2.89
C ILE A 101 6.27 5.38 -3.43
N ARG A 102 7.07 4.58 -2.75
CA ARG A 102 8.37 4.14 -3.25
C ARG A 102 8.26 2.75 -3.87
N LEU A 103 8.75 2.60 -5.09
CA LEU A 103 8.80 1.30 -5.77
C LEU A 103 10.02 0.51 -5.33
N MET A 104 9.84 -0.79 -5.13
CA MET A 104 10.96 -1.73 -5.09
C MET A 104 11.51 -1.94 -6.50
N PRO A 105 12.84 -2.17 -6.63
CA PRO A 105 13.45 -2.54 -7.90
C PRO A 105 12.80 -3.80 -8.51
N GLU A 106 12.88 -3.93 -9.83
CA GLU A 106 12.41 -5.13 -10.52
C GLU A 106 13.11 -6.39 -9.98
N GLY A 107 12.36 -7.50 -9.91
CA GLY A 107 12.85 -8.78 -9.38
C GLY A 107 12.88 -8.87 -7.84
N VAL A 108 12.72 -7.77 -7.12
CA VAL A 108 12.57 -7.79 -5.66
C VAL A 108 11.13 -8.17 -5.31
N THR A 109 10.96 -9.23 -4.52
CA THR A 109 9.65 -9.76 -4.12
C THR A 109 9.27 -9.46 -2.67
N GLN A 110 10.23 -8.97 -1.87
CA GLN A 110 10.04 -8.63 -0.46
C GLN A 110 10.22 -7.13 -0.26
N PRO A 111 9.37 -6.47 0.55
CA PRO A 111 9.49 -5.04 0.78
C PRO A 111 10.72 -4.72 1.65
N VAL A 112 11.45 -3.66 1.30
CA VAL A 112 12.45 -3.04 2.17
C VAL A 112 11.82 -1.81 2.81
N LEU A 113 11.41 -1.92 4.08
CA LEU A 113 10.76 -0.86 4.85
C LEU A 113 11.81 -0.02 5.58
N ASN A 114 11.90 1.26 5.26
CA ASN A 114 12.93 2.17 5.78
C ASN A 114 12.41 3.55 6.20
N GLY A 115 11.12 3.86 6.01
CA GLY A 115 10.54 5.13 6.47
C GLY A 115 10.69 6.32 5.52
N THR A 116 11.26 6.12 4.33
CA THR A 116 11.56 7.21 3.38
C THR A 116 10.40 7.62 2.48
N ALA A 117 9.31 6.85 2.48
CA ALA A 117 8.05 7.15 1.80
C ALA A 117 6.85 6.93 2.74
N GLY A 118 5.64 7.20 2.28
CA GLY A 118 4.43 6.76 2.98
C GLY A 118 4.22 5.25 2.85
N TRP A 119 4.49 4.73 1.66
CA TRP A 119 4.18 3.36 1.26
C TRP A 119 5.29 2.76 0.41
N VAL A 120 5.47 1.43 0.51
CA VAL A 120 6.35 0.66 -0.38
C VAL A 120 5.52 -0.23 -1.26
N TYR A 121 5.68 -0.10 -2.57
CA TYR A 121 5.07 -0.98 -3.55
C TYR A 121 6.10 -1.98 -4.10
N VAL A 122 5.67 -3.24 -4.27
CA VAL A 122 6.49 -4.33 -4.80
C VAL A 122 5.90 -4.75 -6.16
N PRO A 123 6.43 -4.24 -7.29
CA PRO A 123 5.86 -4.49 -8.61
C PRO A 123 5.80 -5.97 -8.98
N ALA A 124 6.77 -6.77 -8.51
CA ALA A 124 6.84 -8.19 -8.80
C ALA A 124 5.65 -9.00 -8.23
N THR A 125 5.02 -8.52 -7.15
CA THR A 125 3.92 -9.23 -6.48
C THR A 125 2.60 -8.46 -6.49
N GLY A 126 2.60 -7.20 -6.94
CA GLY A 126 1.43 -6.33 -6.85
C GLY A 126 1.09 -5.89 -5.42
N GLN A 127 1.95 -6.17 -4.45
CA GLN A 127 1.67 -5.89 -3.04
C GLN A 127 2.18 -4.50 -2.63
N ILE A 128 1.48 -3.88 -1.69
CA ILE A 128 1.83 -2.58 -1.10
C ILE A 128 1.80 -2.68 0.42
N TYR A 129 2.71 -1.95 1.06
CA TYR A 129 2.96 -1.99 2.50
C TYR A 129 3.13 -0.58 3.05
N PRO A 130 2.84 -0.33 4.35
CA PRO A 130 3.34 0.85 5.04
C PRO A 130 4.86 0.89 5.00
N ASP A 131 5.47 2.00 4.57
CA ASP A 131 6.92 2.15 4.63
C ASP A 131 7.36 2.48 6.06
N LEU A 132 7.22 1.51 6.97
CA LEU A 132 7.50 1.66 8.38
C LEU A 132 8.37 0.50 8.85
N PRO A 133 9.62 0.74 9.29
CA PRO A 133 10.40 -0.32 9.91
C PRO A 133 9.77 -0.71 11.25
N GLY A 134 9.92 -1.98 11.64
CA GLY A 134 9.49 -2.45 12.96
C GLY A 134 8.05 -2.98 12.99
N LYS A 135 7.37 -2.71 14.11
CA LYS A 135 6.13 -3.37 14.53
C LYS A 135 5.13 -2.36 15.07
N ASP A 136 3.85 -2.70 14.98
CA ASP A 136 2.77 -1.97 15.64
C ASP A 136 2.78 -2.18 17.17
N ARG A 137 1.82 -1.55 17.86
CA ARG A 137 1.71 -1.65 19.33
C ARG A 137 1.42 -3.06 19.83
N GLN A 138 0.82 -3.89 18.99
CA GLN A 138 0.53 -5.29 19.27
C GLN A 138 1.72 -6.20 18.94
N GLY A 139 2.84 -5.65 18.46
CA GLY A 139 4.04 -6.39 18.11
C GLY A 139 3.98 -7.08 16.74
N LEU A 140 2.98 -6.77 15.91
CA LEU A 140 2.85 -7.27 14.56
C LEU A 140 3.72 -6.42 13.61
N PRO A 141 4.59 -7.03 12.79
CA PRO A 141 5.43 -6.27 11.87
C PRO A 141 4.60 -5.58 10.79
N TYR A 142 4.94 -4.33 10.44
CA TYR A 142 4.22 -3.61 9.37
C TYR A 142 4.34 -4.29 8.00
N SER A 143 5.36 -5.13 7.80
CA SER A 143 5.50 -5.95 6.59
C SER A 143 4.45 -7.05 6.45
N SER A 144 3.65 -7.35 7.49
CA SER A 144 2.58 -8.36 7.44
C SER A 144 1.18 -7.76 7.28
N TYR A 145 1.07 -6.45 7.03
CA TYR A 145 -0.20 -5.74 6.88
C TYR A 145 -0.86 -5.92 5.50
#